data_AF-A0A519LDS1-F1
#
_entry.id   AF-A0A519LDS1-F1
#
_cell.length_a   1.000
_cell.length_b   1.000
_cell.length_c   1.000
_cell.angle_alpha   90.00
_cell.angle_beta   90.00
_cell.angle_gamma   90.00
#
_symmetry.space_group_name_H-M   'P 1'
#
loop_
_entity.id
_entity.type
_entity.pdbx_description
1 polymer ?
#
loop_
_entity_poly.entity_id
_entity_poly.type
_entity_poly.pdbx_seq_one_letter_code
_entity_poly.pdbx_strand_id
1 'polypeptide(L)'
;MLSRLEKPVVTVLLALFLANGNFNGELTTLLGLGAAIVLGGTAAFRSSARIAAPTLILLVLAGVVSLLAGRIGFDAARSMYTILRLPIYLALGIAIMIRYRDIRIPINALIIACVGLSLYFIQLYVTSPDIVAAGRYTLRTELAGGWNILPFGAAAALYVLMSNARLSRGAAIGLMGVIALALFTILLCQSRTALLGAIILAVFMVGLVPTRVYSMLVVPLVFTIIVCFTTPVLSMLISVDVVGMIDSVAPTAIRELLALDRMNPYEINNFWRGYETFSAFTYVDRQGALAVAFGTGLHTLVPLREIMLLADRSYAEIPHFHNMLSFSFLRGGVVGIILAGAQYVFMARPLQKLALTADPKLRLLGRMGMGIHLGLIVAIPATTGFLNQTELGASAVTMIGAIAACVALQSASQARAAQVAPQRRPGKLRPAFLSARNR
;
A
#
# COMPACT_ATOMS: atom_id res chain seq x y z
N MET A 1 34.05 7.52 12.38
CA MET A 1 33.89 6.19 11.75
C MET A 1 32.45 5.69 11.87
N LEU A 2 31.84 5.70 13.06
CA LEU A 2 30.45 5.26 13.29
C LEU A 2 29.38 5.93 12.41
N SER A 3 29.47 7.24 12.15
CA SER A 3 28.51 7.96 11.30
C SER A 3 28.51 7.54 9.82
N ARG A 4 29.59 6.91 9.33
CA ARG A 4 29.66 6.39 7.95
C ARG A 4 28.97 5.03 7.81
N LEU A 5 28.90 4.25 8.89
CA LEU A 5 28.27 2.92 8.92
C LEU A 5 26.76 2.99 9.20
N GLU A 6 26.28 4.09 9.80
CA GLU A 6 24.86 4.26 10.17
C GLU A 6 23.91 4.05 8.97
N LYS A 7 24.17 4.70 7.82
CA LYS A 7 23.29 4.60 6.64
C LYS A 7 23.23 3.19 6.03
N PRO A 8 24.36 2.49 5.78
CA PRO A 8 24.34 1.10 5.35
C PRO A 8 23.59 0.19 6.31
N VAL A 9 23.84 0.32 7.62
CA VAL A 9 23.18 -0.50 8.65
C VAL A 9 21.67 -0.29 8.61
N VAL A 10 21.21 0.97 8.60
CA VAL A 10 19.77 1.27 8.51
C VAL A 10 19.15 0.78 7.21
N THR A 11 19.89 0.85 6.10
CA THR A 11 19.42 0.33 4.80
C THR A 11 19.21 -1.19 4.87
N VAL A 12 20.15 -1.93 5.46
CA VAL A 12 20.04 -3.39 5.63
C VAL A 12 18.93 -3.75 6.61
N LEU A 13 18.84 -3.08 7.76
CA LEU A 13 17.76 -3.30 8.72
C LEU A 13 16.39 -3.02 8.12
N LEU A 14 16.27 -1.95 7.33
CA LEU A 14 15.04 -1.68 6.59
C LEU A 14 14.79 -2.76 5.53
N ALA A 15 15.79 -3.21 4.79
CA ALA A 15 15.62 -4.28 3.81
C ALA A 15 15.10 -5.58 4.47
N LEU A 16 15.65 -5.94 5.63
CA LEU A 16 15.18 -7.07 6.43
C LEU A 16 13.74 -6.84 6.88
N PHE A 17 13.41 -5.67 7.42
CA PHE A 17 12.02 -5.31 7.78
C PHE A 17 11.05 -5.42 6.60
N LEU A 18 11.46 -5.00 5.40
CA LEU A 18 10.62 -5.05 4.20
C LEU A 18 10.46 -6.48 3.66
N ALA A 19 11.52 -7.28 3.70
CA ALA A 19 11.51 -8.70 3.30
C ALA A 19 10.89 -9.63 4.35
N ASN A 20 10.42 -9.07 5.47
CA ASN A 20 9.92 -9.81 6.62
C ASN A 20 8.42 -10.12 6.50
N GLY A 21 8.01 -10.84 5.46
CA GLY A 21 6.64 -11.35 5.33
C GLY A 21 6.36 -12.62 6.09
N ASN A 22 7.41 -13.23 6.61
CA ASN A 22 7.36 -14.54 7.24
C ASN A 22 7.46 -14.47 8.76
N PHE A 23 7.85 -13.33 9.36
CA PHE A 23 7.74 -13.18 10.80
C PHE A 23 6.35 -12.67 11.18
N ASN A 24 6.01 -12.87 12.45
CA ASN A 24 4.76 -12.39 13.04
C ASN A 24 4.60 -10.89 12.75
N GLY A 25 3.56 -10.52 11.98
CA GLY A 25 3.30 -9.12 11.60
C GLY A 25 3.16 -8.18 12.81
N GLU A 26 2.81 -8.72 13.99
CA GLU A 26 2.84 -8.02 15.29
C GLU A 26 4.23 -7.54 15.66
N LEU A 27 5.23 -8.43 15.61
CA LEU A 27 6.61 -8.08 15.87
C LEU A 27 7.09 -7.01 14.87
N THR A 28 6.80 -7.18 13.58
CA THR A 28 7.15 -6.21 12.54
C THR A 28 6.53 -4.83 12.85
N THR A 29 5.26 -4.77 13.23
CA THR A 29 4.61 -3.51 13.57
C THR A 29 5.21 -2.86 14.83
N LEU A 30 5.51 -3.65 15.87
CA LEU A 30 6.14 -3.16 17.10
C LEU A 30 7.55 -2.61 16.84
N LEU A 31 8.35 -3.31 16.03
CA LEU A 31 9.67 -2.84 15.61
C LEU A 31 9.56 -1.56 14.78
N GLY A 32 8.59 -1.49 13.86
CA GLY A 32 8.31 -0.30 13.08
C GLY A 32 7.89 0.91 13.94
N LEU A 33 7.06 0.67 14.96
CA LEU A 33 6.66 1.68 15.94
C LEU A 33 7.87 2.19 16.73
N GLY A 34 8.66 1.28 17.31
CA GLY A 34 9.87 1.62 18.07
C GLY A 34 10.86 2.43 17.22
N ALA A 35 11.10 1.99 15.98
CA ALA A 35 11.97 2.70 15.04
C ALA A 35 11.41 4.09 14.67
N ALA A 36 10.11 4.22 14.42
CA ALA A 36 9.49 5.52 14.12
C ALA A 36 9.64 6.52 15.29
N ILE A 37 9.45 6.06 16.53
CA ILE A 37 9.63 6.85 17.75
C ILE A 37 11.09 7.32 17.86
N VAL A 38 12.05 6.40 17.76
CA VAL A 38 13.48 6.69 17.94
C VAL A 38 14.02 7.61 16.83
N LEU A 39 13.65 7.36 15.57
CA LEU A 39 14.21 8.08 14.42
C LEU A 39 13.55 9.43 14.17
N GLY A 40 12.23 9.53 14.36
CA GLY A 40 11.43 10.68 13.91
C GLY A 40 10.70 11.43 15.02
N GLY A 41 10.56 10.83 16.20
CA GLY A 41 9.84 11.40 17.34
C GLY A 41 8.42 11.85 16.99
N THR A 42 7.93 12.86 17.69
CA THR A 42 6.57 13.40 17.53
C THR A 42 6.31 14.01 16.15
N ALA A 43 7.35 14.48 15.45
CA ALA A 43 7.22 15.08 14.12
C ALA A 43 6.79 14.06 13.05
N ALA A 44 7.32 12.84 13.11
CA ALA A 44 6.94 11.76 12.21
C ALA A 44 5.48 11.33 12.44
N PHE A 45 5.07 11.13 13.70
CA PHE A 45 3.70 10.76 14.03
C PHE A 45 2.69 11.87 13.70
N ARG A 46 3.01 13.14 13.93
CA ARG A 46 2.12 14.26 13.56
C ARG A 46 1.90 14.32 12.05
N SER A 47 2.96 14.10 11.27
CA SER A 47 2.87 14.10 9.80
C SER A 47 2.11 12.88 9.29
N SER A 48 2.39 11.70 9.87
CA SER A 48 1.66 10.46 9.59
C SER A 48 0.17 10.60 9.91
N ALA A 49 -0.19 11.09 11.09
CA ALA A 49 -1.57 11.28 11.52
C ALA A 49 -2.37 12.20 10.60
N ARG A 50 -1.73 13.21 10.00
CA ARG A 50 -2.39 14.06 8.99
C ARG A 50 -2.71 13.31 7.71
N ILE A 51 -1.81 12.42 7.26
CA ILE A 51 -2.02 11.60 6.07
C ILE A 51 -3.02 10.48 6.37
N ALA A 52 -2.96 9.89 7.57
CA ALA A 52 -3.82 8.80 8.05
C ALA A 52 -5.11 9.27 8.73
N ALA A 53 -5.47 10.55 8.61
CA ALA A 53 -6.58 11.13 9.36
C ALA A 53 -7.91 10.39 9.12
N PRO A 54 -8.32 10.06 7.87
CA PRO A 54 -9.53 9.26 7.64
C PRO A 54 -9.54 7.90 8.36
N THR A 55 -8.42 7.16 8.35
CA THR A 55 -8.30 5.88 9.06
C THR A 55 -8.33 6.05 10.58
N LEU A 56 -7.74 7.12 11.13
CA LEU A 56 -7.83 7.43 12.56
C LEU A 56 -9.26 7.81 12.97
N ILE A 57 -10.01 8.51 12.11
CA ILE A 57 -11.43 8.79 12.33
C ILE A 57 -12.23 7.48 12.33
N LEU A 58 -11.95 6.55 11.42
CA LEU A 58 -12.56 5.22 11.41
C LEU A 58 -12.28 4.46 12.71
N LEU A 59 -11.05 4.51 13.21
CA LEU A 59 -10.67 3.89 14.48
C LEU A 59 -11.51 4.44 15.64
N VAL A 60 -11.64 5.77 15.72
CA VAL A 60 -12.43 6.43 16.77
C VAL A 60 -13.91 6.06 16.66
N LEU A 61 -14.48 6.12 15.45
CA LEU A 61 -15.87 5.76 15.20
C LEU A 61 -16.17 4.33 15.63
N ALA A 62 -15.39 3.37 15.12
CA ALA A 62 -15.57 1.95 15.43
C ALA A 62 -15.30 1.65 16.93
N GLY A 63 -14.38 2.40 17.55
CA GLY A 63 -14.10 2.34 18.98
C GLY A 63 -15.26 2.81 19.84
N VAL A 64 -15.91 3.92 19.46
CA VAL A 64 -17.13 4.41 20.12
C VAL A 64 -18.25 3.37 20.01
N VAL A 65 -18.46 2.78 18.83
CA VAL A 65 -19.48 1.71 18.66
C VAL A 65 -19.17 0.52 19.56
N SER A 66 -17.92 0.06 19.64
CA SER A 66 -17.52 -1.02 20.56
C SER A 66 -17.71 -0.67 22.04
N LEU A 67 -17.40 0.57 22.42
CA LEU A 67 -17.56 1.05 23.79
C LEU A 67 -19.04 1.07 24.19
N LEU A 68 -19.90 1.62 23.33
CA LEU A 68 -21.35 1.67 23.54
C LEU A 68 -21.96 0.26 23.61
N ALA A 69 -21.40 -0.69 22.86
CA ALA A 69 -21.80 -2.10 22.94
C ALA A 69 -21.27 -2.83 24.19
N GLY A 70 -20.42 -2.20 25.01
CA GLY A 70 -19.79 -2.83 26.17
C GLY A 70 -18.79 -3.94 25.81
N ARG A 71 -18.24 -3.93 24.59
CA ARG A 71 -17.43 -5.02 24.03
C ARG A 71 -16.02 -4.53 23.68
N ILE A 72 -15.20 -4.27 24.70
CA ILE A 72 -13.79 -3.90 24.54
C ILE A 72 -12.92 -5.08 25.02
N GLY A 73 -12.83 -6.09 24.17
CA GLY A 73 -12.05 -7.31 24.41
C GLY A 73 -10.88 -7.49 23.45
N PHE A 74 -10.37 -8.72 23.38
CA PHE A 74 -9.26 -9.10 22.50
C PHE A 74 -9.52 -8.77 21.03
N ASP A 75 -10.72 -9.06 20.50
CA ASP A 75 -11.06 -8.79 19.10
C ASP A 75 -11.08 -7.31 18.76
N ALA A 76 -11.51 -6.48 19.71
CA ALA A 76 -11.43 -5.03 19.57
C ALA A 76 -9.97 -4.59 19.48
N ALA A 77 -9.11 -5.05 20.39
CA ALA A 77 -7.67 -4.74 20.38
C ALA A 77 -6.99 -5.21 19.08
N ARG A 78 -7.32 -6.40 18.59
CA ARG A 78 -6.81 -6.94 17.32
C ARG A 78 -7.23 -6.09 16.11
N SER A 79 -8.47 -5.60 16.09
CA SER A 79 -8.96 -4.69 15.05
C SER A 79 -8.31 -3.30 15.15
N MET A 80 -8.15 -2.76 16.35
CA MET A 80 -7.39 -1.51 16.58
C MET A 80 -5.98 -1.63 16.02
N TYR A 81 -5.31 -2.71 16.38
CA TYR A 81 -3.97 -3.02 15.91
C TYR A 81 -3.90 -3.06 14.37
N THR A 82 -4.84 -3.73 13.71
CA THR A 82 -4.91 -3.78 12.24
C THR A 82 -5.05 -2.38 11.63
N ILE A 83 -5.89 -1.51 12.20
CA ILE A 83 -6.12 -0.14 11.72
C ILE A 83 -4.88 0.75 11.98
N LEU A 84 -4.22 0.60 13.13
CA LEU A 84 -3.07 1.40 13.55
C LEU A 84 -1.79 1.11 12.74
N ARG A 85 -1.71 -0.01 12.02
CA ARG A 85 -0.56 -0.32 11.15
C ARG A 85 -0.29 0.76 10.11
N LEU A 86 -1.34 1.31 9.50
CA LEU A 86 -1.20 2.37 8.48
C LEU A 86 -0.44 3.60 9.02
N PRO A 87 -0.87 4.27 10.10
CA PRO A 87 -0.14 5.41 10.64
C PRO A 87 1.25 5.04 11.17
N ILE A 88 1.46 3.82 11.67
CA ILE A 88 2.79 3.37 12.13
C ILE A 88 3.77 3.25 10.94
N TYR A 89 3.38 2.58 9.87
CA TYR A 89 4.24 2.41 8.69
C TYR A 89 4.48 3.73 7.95
N LEU A 90 3.47 4.60 7.85
CA LEU A 90 3.66 5.96 7.35
C LEU A 90 4.67 6.73 8.20
N ALA A 91 4.55 6.64 9.54
CA ALA A 91 5.47 7.31 10.46
C ALA A 91 6.90 6.79 10.32
N LEU A 92 7.10 5.48 10.16
CA LEU A 92 8.41 4.88 9.93
C LEU A 92 9.09 5.46 8.67
N GLY A 93 8.38 5.47 7.54
CA GLY A 93 8.90 6.04 6.29
C GLY A 93 9.26 7.52 6.41
N ILE A 94 8.38 8.29 7.07
CA ILE A 94 8.60 9.72 7.34
C ILE A 94 9.82 9.93 8.25
N ALA A 95 9.94 9.13 9.32
CA ALA A 95 11.01 9.22 10.31
C ALA A 95 12.39 9.01 9.67
N ILE A 96 12.53 7.99 8.81
CA ILE A 96 13.76 7.72 8.06
C ILE A 96 14.16 8.95 7.22
N MET A 97 13.19 9.57 6.54
CA MET A 97 13.47 10.73 5.70
C MET A 97 13.78 12.00 6.49
N ILE A 98 13.12 12.23 7.64
CA ILE A 98 13.43 13.35 8.53
C ILE A 98 14.88 13.22 9.04
N ARG A 99 15.27 12.02 9.49
CA ARG A 99 16.57 11.73 10.09
C ARG A 99 17.72 11.79 9.07
N TYR A 100 17.59 11.09 7.95
CA TYR A 100 18.70 10.89 7.02
C TYR A 100 18.68 11.82 5.80
N ARG A 101 17.50 12.34 5.44
CA ARG A 101 17.28 13.20 4.26
C ARG A 101 17.84 12.58 2.96
N ASP A 102 17.77 11.26 2.85
CA ASP A 102 18.40 10.52 1.76
C ASP A 102 17.46 9.42 1.26
N ILE A 103 16.79 9.69 0.13
CA ILE A 103 15.85 8.76 -0.48
C ILE A 103 16.52 7.46 -0.94
N ARG A 104 17.85 7.45 -1.09
CA ARG A 104 18.58 6.25 -1.49
C ARG A 104 18.47 5.14 -0.44
N ILE A 105 18.25 5.48 0.84
CA ILE A 105 18.09 4.48 1.90
C ILE A 105 16.88 3.57 1.63
N PRO A 106 15.63 4.08 1.56
CA PRO A 106 14.48 3.22 1.28
C PRO A 106 14.50 2.59 -0.13
N ILE A 107 15.07 3.28 -1.13
CA ILE A 107 15.22 2.72 -2.49
C ILE A 107 16.18 1.51 -2.49
N ASN A 108 17.36 1.65 -1.88
CA ASN A 108 18.33 0.56 -1.80
C ASN A 108 17.80 -0.59 -0.93
N ALA A 109 17.05 -0.28 0.13
CA ALA A 109 16.42 -1.29 0.97
C ALA A 109 15.43 -2.15 0.17
N LEU A 110 14.59 -1.55 -0.68
CA LEU A 110 13.69 -2.29 -1.58
C LEU A 110 14.45 -3.16 -2.58
N ILE A 111 15.55 -2.66 -3.16
CA ILE A 111 16.39 -3.43 -4.09
C ILE A 111 17.01 -4.64 -3.38
N ILE A 112 17.61 -4.44 -2.19
CA ILE A 112 18.22 -5.52 -1.40
C ILE A 112 17.17 -6.57 -1.01
N ALA A 113 16.02 -6.12 -0.49
CA ALA A 113 14.93 -6.99 -0.11
C ALA A 113 14.39 -7.81 -1.30
N CYS A 114 14.25 -7.17 -2.47
CA CYS A 114 13.83 -7.83 -3.70
C CYS A 114 14.85 -8.88 -4.17
N VAL A 115 16.14 -8.58 -4.16
CA VAL A 115 17.18 -9.56 -4.52
C VAL A 115 17.17 -10.73 -3.55
N GLY A 116 17.13 -10.45 -2.23
CA GLY A 116 17.08 -11.47 -1.20
C GLY A 116 15.89 -12.42 -1.35
N LEU A 117 14.69 -11.87 -1.52
CA LEU A 117 13.47 -12.66 -1.70
C LEU A 117 13.44 -13.39 -3.05
N SER A 118 13.94 -12.79 -4.12
CA SER A 118 14.08 -13.49 -5.41
C SER A 118 14.99 -14.71 -5.30
N LEU A 119 16.14 -14.58 -4.66
CA LEU A 119 17.08 -15.68 -4.47
C LEU A 119 16.48 -16.76 -3.56
N TYR A 120 15.81 -16.36 -2.48
CA TYR A 120 15.11 -17.27 -1.58
C TYR A 120 14.03 -18.08 -2.31
N PHE A 121 13.16 -17.43 -3.09
CA PHE A 121 12.14 -18.14 -3.86
C PHE A 121 12.75 -19.07 -4.91
N ILE A 122 13.76 -18.62 -5.67
CA ILE A 122 14.45 -19.50 -6.63
C ILE A 122 15.07 -20.71 -5.94
N GLN A 123 15.72 -20.51 -4.78
CA GLN A 123 16.28 -21.61 -4.00
C GLN A 123 15.18 -22.61 -3.62
N LEU A 124 14.04 -22.15 -3.08
CA LEU A 124 12.94 -23.03 -2.72
C LEU A 124 12.42 -23.86 -3.89
N TYR A 125 12.29 -23.24 -5.07
CA TYR A 125 11.89 -23.95 -6.29
C TYR A 125 12.92 -24.99 -6.74
N VAL A 126 14.22 -24.74 -6.53
CA VAL A 126 15.29 -25.66 -6.92
C VAL A 126 15.42 -26.82 -5.92
N THR A 127 15.27 -26.55 -4.61
CA THR A 127 15.50 -27.55 -3.55
C THR A 127 14.28 -28.39 -3.21
N SER A 128 13.09 -27.99 -3.67
CA SER A 128 11.83 -28.63 -3.29
C SER A 128 11.11 -29.13 -4.55
N PRO A 129 11.49 -30.31 -5.09
CA PRO A 129 10.88 -30.84 -6.32
C PRO A 129 9.36 -31.03 -6.16
N ASP A 130 8.89 -31.29 -4.94
CA ASP A 130 7.47 -31.38 -4.61
C ASP A 130 6.75 -30.04 -4.84
N ILE A 131 7.39 -28.89 -4.64
CA ILE A 131 6.82 -27.57 -4.90
C ILE A 131 6.64 -27.32 -6.41
N VAL A 132 7.54 -27.87 -7.24
CA VAL A 132 7.45 -27.77 -8.70
C VAL A 132 6.34 -28.67 -9.24
N ALA A 133 6.17 -29.86 -8.65
CA ALA A 133 5.12 -30.80 -8.99
C ALA A 133 3.76 -30.42 -8.39
N ALA A 134 3.74 -29.70 -7.27
CA ALA A 134 2.53 -29.28 -6.59
C ALA A 134 1.85 -28.12 -7.30
N GLY A 135 0.51 -28.10 -7.20
CA GLY A 135 -0.28 -27.00 -7.73
C GLY A 135 0.03 -25.66 -7.05
N ARG A 136 -0.38 -24.56 -7.69
CA ARG A 136 -0.25 -23.17 -7.20
C ARG A 136 -0.65 -22.93 -5.74
N TYR A 137 -1.52 -23.78 -5.19
CA TYR A 137 -2.01 -23.65 -3.83
C TYR A 137 -0.94 -24.04 -2.80
N THR A 138 -0.29 -25.19 -2.96
CA THR A 138 0.83 -25.65 -2.13
C THR A 138 1.99 -24.66 -2.18
N LEU A 139 2.26 -24.13 -3.38
CA LEU A 139 3.22 -23.06 -3.60
C LEU A 139 2.96 -21.82 -2.73
N ARG A 140 1.69 -21.41 -2.57
CA ARG A 140 1.34 -20.23 -1.76
C ARG A 140 1.37 -20.50 -0.26
N THR A 141 1.07 -21.72 0.16
CA THR A 141 1.14 -22.11 1.57
C THR A 141 2.57 -22.32 2.03
N GLU A 142 3.46 -22.80 1.15
CA GLU A 142 4.86 -23.09 1.49
C GLU A 142 5.84 -21.94 1.22
N LEU A 143 5.65 -21.16 0.15
CA LEU A 143 6.57 -20.05 -0.16
C LEU A 143 6.45 -18.88 0.82
N ALA A 144 5.42 -18.90 1.68
CA ALA A 144 5.12 -17.85 2.63
C ALA A 144 5.03 -16.45 1.94
N GLY A 145 4.75 -15.40 2.71
CA GLY A 145 4.46 -14.09 2.15
C GLY A 145 5.64 -13.50 1.34
N GLY A 146 5.34 -12.50 0.50
CA GLY A 146 6.36 -11.51 0.13
C GLY A 146 6.70 -11.29 -1.33
N TRP A 147 6.06 -12.04 -2.24
CA TRP A 147 6.15 -11.77 -3.67
C TRP A 147 5.74 -10.34 -4.08
N ASN A 148 5.01 -9.62 -3.23
CA ASN A 148 4.59 -8.25 -3.46
C ASN A 148 5.74 -7.23 -3.36
N ILE A 149 6.88 -7.57 -2.75
CA ILE A 149 8.05 -6.69 -2.76
C ILE A 149 8.73 -6.64 -4.14
N LEU A 150 8.65 -7.74 -4.90
CA LEU A 150 9.33 -7.92 -6.17
C LEU A 150 9.00 -6.82 -7.18
N PRO A 151 7.72 -6.46 -7.43
CA PRO A 151 7.40 -5.35 -8.32
C PRO A 151 7.94 -4.01 -7.80
N PHE A 152 7.98 -3.78 -6.48
CA PHE A 152 8.51 -2.55 -5.89
C PHE A 152 10.03 -2.46 -6.00
N GLY A 153 10.75 -3.56 -5.80
CA GLY A 153 12.19 -3.63 -5.99
C GLY A 153 12.59 -3.43 -7.45
N ALA A 154 11.85 -4.05 -8.38
CA ALA A 154 12.04 -3.82 -9.82
C ALA A 154 11.81 -2.34 -10.18
N ALA A 155 10.75 -1.71 -9.67
CA ALA A 155 10.49 -0.29 -9.87
C ALA A 155 11.56 0.60 -9.24
N ALA A 156 12.08 0.25 -8.05
CA ALA A 156 13.17 0.95 -7.39
C ALA A 156 14.47 0.86 -8.21
N ALA A 157 14.81 -0.32 -8.76
CA ALA A 157 15.95 -0.50 -9.66
C ALA A 157 15.79 0.32 -10.95
N LEU A 158 14.59 0.30 -11.55
CA LEU A 158 14.27 1.12 -12.73
C LEU A 158 14.37 2.62 -12.42
N TYR A 159 13.95 3.05 -11.22
CA TYR A 159 14.08 4.43 -10.79
C TYR A 159 15.55 4.86 -10.74
N VAL A 160 16.44 4.02 -10.19
CA VAL A 160 17.88 4.31 -10.14
C VAL A 160 18.45 4.41 -11.56
N LEU A 161 18.10 3.47 -12.44
CA LEU A 161 18.51 3.48 -13.85
C LEU A 161 18.11 4.78 -14.56
N MET A 162 16.84 5.18 -14.45
CA MET A 162 16.30 6.34 -15.15
C MET A 162 16.72 7.69 -14.54
N SER A 163 16.98 7.73 -13.23
CA SER A 163 17.30 8.99 -12.51
C SER A 163 18.79 9.33 -12.50
N ASN A 164 19.68 8.41 -12.86
CA ASN A 164 21.12 8.63 -12.75
C ASN A 164 21.85 8.49 -14.10
N ALA A 165 22.00 9.61 -14.80
CA ALA A 165 22.71 9.70 -16.09
C ALA A 165 24.20 9.32 -16.03
N ARG A 166 24.81 9.16 -14.84
CA ARG A 166 26.24 8.84 -14.67
C ARG A 166 26.48 7.44 -14.09
N LEU A 167 25.52 6.52 -14.24
CA LEU A 167 25.72 5.11 -13.88
C LEU A 167 26.84 4.50 -14.72
N SER A 168 27.77 3.79 -14.06
CA SER A 168 28.73 2.97 -14.79
C SER A 168 28.01 1.83 -15.51
N ARG A 169 28.58 1.36 -16.63
CA ARG A 169 28.02 0.24 -17.41
C ARG A 169 27.76 -0.99 -16.54
N GLY A 170 28.68 -1.32 -15.63
CA GLY A 170 28.51 -2.43 -14.70
C GLY A 170 27.35 -2.25 -13.73
N ALA A 171 27.17 -1.03 -13.18
CA ALA A 171 26.03 -0.74 -12.31
C ALA A 171 24.69 -0.79 -13.06
N ALA A 172 24.65 -0.29 -14.30
CA ALA A 172 23.45 -0.37 -15.14
C ALA A 172 23.09 -1.83 -15.46
N ILE A 173 24.06 -2.66 -15.84
CA ILE A 173 23.87 -4.11 -16.06
C ILE A 173 23.38 -4.79 -14.79
N GLY A 174 23.97 -4.48 -13.63
CA GLY A 174 23.53 -5.01 -12.34
C GLY A 174 22.06 -4.69 -12.04
N LEU A 175 21.64 -3.43 -12.23
CA LEU A 175 20.25 -3.03 -12.00
C LEU A 175 19.27 -3.65 -13.00
N MET A 176 19.66 -3.80 -14.27
CA MET A 176 18.86 -4.55 -15.25
C MET A 176 18.74 -6.03 -14.85
N GLY A 177 19.82 -6.62 -14.32
CA GLY A 177 19.82 -7.96 -13.74
C GLY A 177 18.82 -8.10 -12.58
N VAL A 178 18.75 -7.10 -11.68
CA VAL A 178 17.74 -7.07 -10.60
C VAL A 178 16.32 -7.06 -11.16
N ILE A 179 16.04 -6.23 -12.17
CA ILE A 179 14.71 -6.18 -12.80
C ILE A 179 14.36 -7.53 -13.45
N ALA A 180 15.29 -8.10 -14.22
CA ALA A 180 15.09 -9.40 -14.86
C ALA A 180 14.87 -10.51 -13.84
N LEU A 181 15.67 -10.53 -12.76
CA LEU A 181 15.53 -11.47 -11.65
C LEU A 181 14.15 -11.34 -10.99
N ALA A 182 13.72 -10.13 -10.66
CA ALA A 182 12.42 -9.89 -10.05
C ALA A 182 11.25 -10.35 -10.94
N LEU A 183 11.28 -10.01 -12.23
CA LEU A 183 10.26 -10.43 -13.19
C LEU A 183 10.24 -11.94 -13.39
N PHE A 184 11.42 -12.57 -13.50
CA PHE A 184 11.54 -14.02 -13.57
C PHE A 184 10.94 -14.69 -12.33
N THR A 185 11.26 -14.20 -11.12
CA THR A 185 10.66 -14.71 -9.88
C THR A 185 9.14 -14.51 -9.84
N ILE A 186 8.61 -13.36 -10.27
CA ILE A 186 7.15 -13.12 -10.32
C ILE A 186 6.46 -14.15 -11.21
N LEU A 187 7.06 -14.44 -12.38
CA LEU A 187 6.55 -15.46 -13.31
C LEU A 187 6.65 -16.86 -12.72
N LEU A 188 7.77 -17.17 -12.07
CA LEU A 188 8.00 -18.44 -11.40
C LEU A 188 6.93 -18.69 -10.33
N CYS A 189 6.69 -17.71 -9.45
CA CYS A 189 5.65 -17.72 -8.42
C CYS A 189 4.20 -17.70 -8.96
N GLN A 190 4.01 -17.50 -10.27
CA GLN A 190 2.70 -17.38 -10.93
C GLN A 190 1.75 -16.38 -10.25
N SER A 191 2.30 -15.30 -9.68
CA SER A 191 1.53 -14.31 -8.91
C SER A 191 0.95 -13.23 -9.83
N ARG A 192 -0.32 -13.40 -10.19
CA ARG A 192 -1.09 -12.44 -11.02
C ARG A 192 -1.11 -11.04 -10.40
N THR A 193 -1.23 -10.95 -9.07
CA THR A 193 -1.24 -9.68 -8.34
C THR A 193 0.12 -8.96 -8.42
N ALA A 194 1.23 -9.68 -8.27
CA ALA A 194 2.57 -9.09 -8.39
C ALA A 194 2.86 -8.64 -9.83
N LEU A 195 2.46 -9.43 -10.82
CA LEU A 195 2.58 -9.07 -12.23
C LEU A 195 1.77 -7.82 -12.56
N LEU A 196 0.51 -7.75 -12.12
CA LEU A 196 -0.32 -6.56 -12.28
C LEU A 196 0.29 -5.34 -11.58
N GLY A 197 0.85 -5.51 -10.38
CA GLY A 197 1.60 -4.48 -9.67
C GLY A 197 2.80 -3.96 -10.47
N ALA A 198 3.60 -4.86 -11.07
CA ALA A 198 4.73 -4.49 -11.93
C ALA A 198 4.27 -3.68 -13.16
N ILE A 199 3.19 -4.11 -13.81
CA ILE A 199 2.60 -3.40 -14.97
C ILE A 199 2.13 -2.01 -14.56
N ILE A 200 1.38 -1.88 -13.46
CA ILE A 200 0.92 -0.59 -12.94
C ILE A 200 2.11 0.33 -12.68
N LEU A 201 3.15 -0.16 -12.01
CA LEU A 201 4.35 0.63 -11.73
C LEU A 201 5.03 1.13 -13.01
N ALA A 202 5.21 0.25 -14.00
CA ALA A 202 5.81 0.60 -15.28
C ALA A 202 5.02 1.71 -16.00
N VAL A 203 3.68 1.57 -16.07
CA VAL A 203 2.76 2.54 -16.69
C VAL A 203 2.92 3.93 -16.05
N PHE A 204 3.00 4.01 -14.72
CA PHE A 204 3.18 5.29 -14.01
C PHE A 204 4.58 5.87 -14.21
N MET A 205 5.63 5.05 -14.13
CA MET A 205 7.02 5.52 -14.25
C MET A 205 7.32 6.07 -15.65
N VAL A 206 6.81 5.41 -16.70
CA VAL A 206 6.89 5.92 -18.09
C VAL A 206 6.05 7.18 -18.28
N GLY A 207 5.04 7.41 -17.45
CA GLY A 207 4.23 8.62 -17.46
C GLY A 207 3.03 8.56 -18.40
N LEU A 208 2.50 7.36 -18.65
CA LEU A 208 1.30 7.15 -19.47
C LEU A 208 0.02 7.66 -18.77
N VAL A 209 0.04 7.79 -17.43
CA VAL A 209 -1.09 8.33 -16.66
C VAL A 209 -0.89 9.82 -16.39
N PRO A 210 -1.84 10.70 -16.75
CA PRO A 210 -1.75 12.12 -16.49
C PRO A 210 -1.72 12.42 -14.97
N THR A 211 -0.58 12.92 -14.49
CA THR A 211 -0.35 13.17 -13.06
C THR A 211 -1.35 14.18 -12.47
N ARG A 212 -1.79 15.18 -13.25
CA ARG A 212 -2.66 16.28 -12.76
C ARG A 212 -4.04 15.82 -12.27
N VAL A 213 -4.57 14.74 -12.83
CA VAL A 213 -5.92 14.24 -12.49
C VAL A 213 -5.88 13.04 -11.53
N TYR A 214 -4.69 12.63 -11.07
CA TYR A 214 -4.54 11.37 -10.35
C TYR A 214 -5.35 11.28 -9.06
N SER A 215 -5.19 12.25 -8.15
CA SER A 215 -5.88 12.20 -6.85
C SER A 215 -7.38 12.51 -6.94
N MET A 216 -7.79 13.31 -7.93
CA MET A 216 -9.16 13.81 -8.06
C MET A 216 -10.04 12.93 -8.95
N LEU A 217 -9.45 12.21 -9.91
CA LEU A 217 -10.18 11.38 -10.87
C LEU A 217 -9.74 9.91 -10.82
N VAL A 218 -8.44 9.63 -11.02
CA VAL A 218 -7.96 8.24 -11.16
C VAL A 218 -8.19 7.44 -9.89
N VAL A 219 -7.81 7.99 -8.73
CA VAL A 219 -7.96 7.30 -7.44
C VAL A 219 -9.43 7.05 -7.10
N PRO A 220 -10.33 8.06 -7.12
CA PRO A 220 -11.75 7.83 -6.91
C PRO A 220 -12.37 6.87 -7.91
N LEU A 221 -12.07 7.00 -9.20
CA LEU A 221 -12.61 6.12 -10.24
C LEU A 221 -12.22 4.67 -10.01
N VAL A 222 -10.94 4.38 -9.81
CA VAL A 222 -10.47 3.00 -9.57
C VAL A 222 -11.02 2.45 -8.26
N PHE A 223 -11.08 3.26 -7.21
CA PHE A 223 -11.69 2.86 -5.94
C PHE A 223 -13.18 2.52 -6.12
N THR A 224 -13.94 3.36 -6.83
CA THR A 224 -15.36 3.12 -7.15
C THR A 224 -15.54 1.85 -7.98
N ILE A 225 -14.70 1.61 -8.99
CA ILE A 225 -14.73 0.35 -9.75
C ILE A 225 -14.55 -0.84 -8.81
N ILE A 226 -13.56 -0.80 -7.91
CA ILE A 226 -13.34 -1.89 -6.95
C ILE A 226 -14.53 -2.05 -6.01
N VAL A 227 -15.09 -0.97 -5.48
CA VAL A 227 -16.30 -1.03 -4.64
C VAL A 227 -17.44 -1.69 -5.40
N CYS A 228 -17.73 -1.26 -6.63
CA CYS A 228 -18.79 -1.85 -7.43
C CYS A 228 -18.56 -3.34 -7.66
N PHE A 229 -17.37 -3.74 -8.13
CA PHE A 229 -17.10 -5.13 -8.54
C PHE A 229 -16.89 -6.11 -7.38
N THR A 230 -16.48 -5.63 -6.20
CA THR A 230 -16.02 -6.51 -5.11
C THR A 230 -16.87 -6.40 -3.85
N THR A 231 -18.04 -5.77 -3.96
CA THR A 231 -19.08 -5.71 -2.92
C THR A 231 -20.44 -6.08 -3.53
N PRO A 232 -21.48 -6.31 -2.70
CA PRO A 232 -22.83 -6.57 -3.21
C PRO A 232 -23.47 -5.43 -4.01
N VAL A 233 -22.81 -4.26 -4.11
CA VAL A 233 -23.29 -3.10 -4.89
C VAL A 233 -23.56 -3.48 -6.35
N LEU A 234 -22.74 -4.32 -6.98
CA LEU A 234 -23.00 -4.75 -8.35
C LEU A 234 -24.38 -5.41 -8.48
N SER A 235 -24.72 -6.34 -7.58
CA SER A 235 -26.01 -7.03 -7.55
C SER A 235 -27.20 -6.12 -7.24
N MET A 236 -26.95 -4.91 -6.70
CA MET A 236 -27.99 -3.89 -6.50
C MET A 236 -28.20 -3.02 -7.74
N LEU A 237 -27.19 -2.88 -8.59
CA LEU A 237 -27.21 -2.01 -9.77
C LEU A 237 -27.69 -2.71 -11.04
N ILE A 238 -27.54 -4.04 -11.13
CA ILE A 238 -27.92 -4.84 -12.29
C ILE A 238 -28.77 -6.05 -11.87
N SER A 239 -29.55 -6.60 -12.81
CA SER A 239 -30.41 -7.75 -12.51
C SER A 239 -29.60 -9.00 -12.16
N VAL A 240 -30.23 -9.88 -11.38
CA VAL A 240 -29.66 -11.15 -10.94
C VAL A 240 -29.20 -12.01 -12.14
N ASP A 241 -29.95 -11.99 -13.24
CA ASP A 241 -29.61 -12.72 -14.47
C ASP A 241 -28.29 -12.23 -15.09
N VAL A 242 -28.06 -10.91 -15.09
CA VAL A 242 -26.82 -10.32 -15.63
C VAL A 242 -25.64 -10.67 -14.73
N VAL A 243 -25.83 -10.65 -13.41
CA VAL A 243 -24.79 -11.08 -12.45
C VAL A 243 -24.45 -12.57 -12.66
N GLY A 244 -25.46 -13.43 -12.83
CA GLY A 244 -25.27 -14.84 -13.13
C GLY A 244 -24.56 -15.08 -14.46
N MET A 245 -24.87 -14.28 -15.48
CA MET A 245 -24.14 -14.28 -16.74
C MET A 245 -22.68 -13.92 -16.50
N ILE A 246 -22.39 -12.81 -15.81
CA ILE A 246 -21.02 -12.39 -15.49
C ILE A 246 -20.28 -13.49 -14.74
N ASP A 247 -20.87 -14.11 -13.71
CA ASP A 247 -20.20 -15.20 -12.98
C ASP A 247 -19.90 -16.41 -13.87
N SER A 248 -20.80 -16.76 -14.80
CA SER A 248 -20.59 -17.93 -15.67
C SER A 248 -19.47 -17.76 -16.71
N VAL A 249 -19.26 -16.55 -17.24
CA VAL A 249 -18.21 -16.28 -18.24
C VAL A 249 -16.94 -15.65 -17.65
N ALA A 250 -16.98 -15.13 -16.44
CA ALA A 250 -15.83 -14.48 -15.83
C ALA A 250 -14.68 -15.49 -15.61
N PRO A 251 -13.43 -15.09 -15.91
CA PRO A 251 -12.25 -15.84 -15.49
C PRO A 251 -12.31 -16.12 -13.99
N THR A 252 -11.82 -17.29 -13.55
CA THR A 252 -11.83 -17.73 -12.14
C THR A 252 -11.31 -16.67 -11.18
N ALA A 253 -10.30 -15.89 -11.59
CA ALA A 253 -9.76 -14.79 -10.77
C ALA A 253 -10.75 -13.66 -10.50
N ILE A 254 -11.64 -13.37 -11.44
CA ILE A 254 -12.69 -12.35 -11.27
C ILE A 254 -13.82 -12.93 -10.43
N ARG A 255 -14.23 -14.18 -10.73
CA ARG A 255 -15.27 -14.90 -9.95
C ARG A 255 -14.94 -15.01 -8.47
N GLU A 256 -13.66 -15.22 -8.13
CA GLU A 256 -13.17 -15.25 -6.74
C GLU A 256 -13.46 -13.95 -5.98
N LEU A 257 -13.56 -12.81 -6.67
CA LEU A 257 -13.76 -11.50 -6.05
C LEU A 257 -15.22 -11.03 -6.05
N LEU A 258 -16.10 -11.68 -6.82
CA LEU A 258 -17.52 -11.33 -6.87
C LEU A 258 -18.20 -11.69 -5.55
N ALA A 259 -18.82 -10.69 -4.91
CA ALA A 259 -19.50 -10.83 -3.62
C ALA A 259 -20.90 -11.43 -3.79
N LEU A 260 -20.96 -12.75 -3.95
CA LEU A 260 -22.19 -13.50 -4.20
C LEU A 260 -22.54 -14.42 -3.04
N ASP A 261 -23.83 -14.73 -2.89
CA ASP A 261 -24.26 -15.82 -2.00
C ASP A 261 -23.81 -17.15 -2.60
N ARG A 262 -23.06 -17.92 -1.83
CA ARG A 262 -22.53 -19.24 -2.23
C ARG A 262 -22.96 -20.23 -1.17
N MET A 263 -23.63 -21.29 -1.60
CA MET A 263 -24.19 -22.32 -0.71
C MET A 263 -23.41 -23.63 -0.78
N ASN A 264 -22.70 -23.88 -1.88
CA ASN A 264 -21.95 -25.12 -2.06
C ASN A 264 -20.56 -25.00 -1.39
N PRO A 265 -20.17 -25.93 -0.50
CA PRO A 265 -18.84 -25.93 0.13
C PRO A 265 -17.69 -25.86 -0.88
N TYR A 266 -17.80 -26.52 -2.03
CA TYR A 266 -16.79 -26.46 -3.10
C TYR A 266 -16.64 -25.03 -3.65
N GLU A 267 -17.75 -24.33 -3.87
CA GLU A 267 -17.72 -22.95 -4.36
C GLU A 267 -17.21 -21.99 -3.29
N ILE A 268 -17.64 -22.16 -2.04
CA ILE A 268 -17.16 -21.37 -0.91
C ILE A 268 -15.64 -21.46 -0.80
N ASN A 269 -15.07 -22.67 -0.89
CA ASN A 269 -13.62 -22.87 -0.82
C ASN A 269 -12.87 -22.27 -2.02
N ASN A 270 -13.38 -22.42 -3.24
CA ASN A 270 -12.72 -21.89 -4.44
C ASN A 270 -12.88 -20.37 -4.62
N PHE A 271 -13.90 -19.78 -4.02
CA PHE A 271 -14.27 -18.38 -4.19
C PHE A 271 -14.45 -17.66 -2.85
N TRP A 272 -13.59 -18.02 -1.90
CA TRP A 272 -13.63 -17.59 -0.50
C TRP A 272 -13.70 -16.08 -0.31
N ARG A 273 -12.93 -15.29 -1.08
CA ARG A 273 -12.87 -13.82 -0.90
C ARG A 273 -14.21 -13.13 -1.20
N GLY A 274 -14.89 -13.57 -2.25
CA GLY A 274 -16.23 -13.12 -2.60
C GLY A 274 -17.25 -13.50 -1.54
N TYR A 275 -17.23 -14.76 -1.09
CA TYR A 275 -18.11 -15.25 -0.03
C TYR A 275 -17.89 -14.55 1.32
N GLU A 276 -16.63 -14.33 1.71
CA GLU A 276 -16.22 -13.57 2.90
C GLU A 276 -16.84 -12.16 2.88
N THR A 277 -16.74 -11.50 1.72
CA THR A 277 -17.31 -10.17 1.51
C THR A 277 -18.83 -10.21 1.61
N PHE A 278 -19.49 -11.11 0.89
CA PHE A 278 -20.94 -11.26 0.94
C PHE A 278 -21.46 -11.53 2.36
N SER A 279 -20.78 -12.40 3.10
CA SER A 279 -21.12 -12.76 4.48
C SER A 279 -21.01 -11.56 5.42
N ALA A 280 -19.94 -10.76 5.30
CA ALA A 280 -19.76 -9.56 6.10
C ALA A 280 -20.85 -8.51 5.85
N PHE A 281 -21.18 -8.27 4.59
CA PHE A 281 -22.21 -7.29 4.23
C PHE A 281 -23.60 -7.75 4.70
N THR A 282 -23.93 -9.02 4.48
CA THR A 282 -25.19 -9.62 4.95
C THR A 282 -25.30 -9.60 6.47
N TYR A 283 -24.19 -9.84 7.18
CA TYR A 283 -24.16 -9.78 8.63
C TYR A 283 -24.51 -8.37 9.14
N VAL A 284 -23.85 -7.34 8.60
CA VAL A 284 -24.08 -5.93 8.99
C VAL A 284 -25.51 -5.49 8.65
N ASP A 285 -26.01 -5.87 7.48
CA ASP A 285 -27.39 -5.57 7.05
C ASP A 285 -28.43 -6.10 8.04
N ARG A 286 -28.24 -7.34 8.52
CA ARG A 286 -29.10 -7.97 9.54
C ARG A 286 -29.04 -7.31 10.92
N GLN A 287 -28.01 -6.50 11.21
CA GLN A 287 -27.94 -5.73 12.47
C GLN A 287 -28.74 -4.42 12.42
N GLY A 288 -29.33 -4.08 11.27
CA GLY A 288 -30.21 -2.92 11.09
C GLY A 288 -29.51 -1.68 10.53
N ALA A 289 -30.32 -0.66 10.23
CA ALA A 289 -29.89 0.52 9.46
C ALA A 289 -28.72 1.30 10.10
N LEU A 290 -28.66 1.37 11.43
CA LEU A 290 -27.55 2.04 12.12
C LEU A 290 -26.22 1.28 11.93
N ALA A 291 -26.26 -0.05 11.96
CA ALA A 291 -25.09 -0.87 11.69
C ALA A 291 -24.66 -0.75 10.21
N VAL A 292 -25.61 -0.66 9.27
CA VAL A 292 -25.29 -0.37 7.86
C VAL A 292 -24.58 0.97 7.72
N ALA A 293 -25.03 2.01 8.43
CA ALA A 293 -24.43 3.34 8.36
C ALA A 293 -23.05 3.43 9.03
N PHE A 294 -22.92 2.94 10.27
CA PHE A 294 -21.77 3.16 11.15
C PHE A 294 -20.98 1.90 11.51
N GLY A 295 -21.40 0.75 11.01
CA GLY A 295 -20.79 -0.53 11.30
C GLY A 295 -21.20 -1.08 12.66
N THR A 296 -20.55 -2.18 13.02
CA THR A 296 -20.83 -2.93 14.25
C THR A 296 -19.72 -2.76 15.29
N GLY A 297 -18.68 -1.98 14.98
CA GLY A 297 -17.55 -1.70 15.86
C GLY A 297 -16.37 -2.66 15.70
N LEU A 298 -15.33 -2.44 16.51
CA LEU A 298 -14.03 -3.15 16.47
C LEU A 298 -14.09 -4.61 16.94
N HIS A 299 -15.10 -4.96 17.74
CA HIS A 299 -15.16 -6.25 18.43
C HIS A 299 -15.80 -7.36 17.60
N THR A 300 -16.57 -7.00 16.57
CA THR A 300 -17.41 -7.95 15.85
C THR A 300 -16.60 -9.00 15.11
N LEU A 301 -17.01 -10.24 15.23
CA LEU A 301 -16.61 -11.34 14.37
C LEU A 301 -17.82 -11.77 13.55
N VAL A 302 -17.59 -12.14 12.30
CA VAL A 302 -18.66 -12.56 11.39
C VAL A 302 -18.71 -14.08 11.44
N PRO A 303 -19.82 -14.68 11.90
CA PRO A 303 -19.97 -16.12 11.91
C PRO A 303 -20.04 -16.66 10.48
N LEU A 304 -19.42 -17.82 10.28
CA LEU A 304 -19.54 -18.58 9.05
C LEU A 304 -20.79 -19.45 9.11
N ARG A 305 -21.48 -19.61 7.98
CA ARG A 305 -22.65 -20.50 7.87
C ARG A 305 -22.27 -21.97 8.10
N GLU A 306 -21.03 -22.32 7.79
CA GLU A 306 -20.45 -23.65 7.99
C GLU A 306 -19.03 -23.54 8.57
N ILE A 307 -18.59 -24.56 9.31
CA ILE A 307 -17.21 -24.64 9.78
C ILE A 307 -16.30 -24.84 8.57
N MET A 308 -15.35 -23.93 8.39
CA MET A 308 -14.43 -23.98 7.26
C MET A 308 -13.05 -24.45 7.67
N LEU A 309 -12.49 -25.36 6.88
CA LEU A 309 -11.10 -25.79 6.99
C LEU A 309 -10.23 -24.85 6.16
N LEU A 310 -9.44 -24.01 6.83
CA LEU A 310 -8.45 -23.13 6.22
C LEU A 310 -7.07 -23.46 6.80
N ALA A 311 -6.14 -23.91 5.95
CA ALA A 311 -4.79 -24.32 6.37
C ALA A 311 -4.81 -25.28 7.58
N ASP A 312 -5.56 -26.37 7.45
CA ASP A 312 -5.72 -27.44 8.45
C ASP A 312 -6.30 -27.00 9.80
N ARG A 313 -6.91 -25.80 9.86
CA ARG A 313 -7.62 -25.29 11.03
C ARG A 313 -9.08 -25.05 10.71
N SER A 314 -9.95 -25.46 11.62
CA SER A 314 -11.39 -25.25 11.53
C SER A 314 -11.76 -23.89 12.11
N TYR A 315 -12.53 -23.11 11.36
CA TYR A 315 -13.01 -21.80 11.78
C TYR A 315 -14.54 -21.75 11.73
N ALA A 316 -15.15 -21.27 12.81
CA ALA A 316 -16.59 -20.98 12.88
C ALA A 316 -16.91 -19.51 12.55
N GLU A 317 -15.88 -18.66 12.44
CA GLU A 317 -15.98 -17.22 12.21
C GLU A 317 -14.86 -16.81 11.26
N ILE A 318 -15.04 -15.70 10.53
CA ILE A 318 -14.00 -15.15 9.64
C ILE A 318 -12.78 -14.76 10.48
N PRO A 319 -11.64 -15.47 10.37
CA PRO A 319 -10.52 -15.24 11.27
C PRO A 319 -9.77 -13.94 10.95
N HIS A 320 -9.76 -13.55 9.67
CA HIS A 320 -9.20 -12.31 9.16
C HIS A 320 -9.85 -12.01 7.82
N PHE A 321 -10.07 -10.72 7.54
CA PHE A 321 -10.61 -10.30 6.26
C PHE A 321 -9.50 -10.24 5.21
N HIS A 322 -9.79 -10.69 3.99
CA HIS A 322 -8.96 -10.56 2.79
C HIS A 322 -9.35 -9.34 1.96
N ASN A 323 -10.58 -8.86 2.10
CA ASN A 323 -11.08 -7.66 1.45
C ASN A 323 -11.16 -6.49 2.44
N MET A 324 -10.44 -5.40 2.13
CA MET A 324 -10.43 -4.19 2.95
C MET A 324 -11.82 -3.56 3.07
N LEU A 325 -12.67 -3.69 2.04
CA LEU A 325 -14.02 -3.12 2.03
C LEU A 325 -14.92 -3.85 3.02
N SER A 326 -14.83 -5.18 3.08
CA SER A 326 -15.56 -6.00 4.07
C SER A 326 -15.16 -5.64 5.49
N PHE A 327 -13.84 -5.49 5.74
CA PHE A 327 -13.35 -5.02 7.04
C PHE A 327 -13.88 -3.62 7.37
N SER A 328 -13.75 -2.67 6.43
CA SER A 328 -14.15 -1.28 6.66
C SER A 328 -15.66 -1.14 6.87
N PHE A 329 -16.46 -1.91 6.13
CA PHE A 329 -17.92 -1.97 6.29
C PHE A 329 -18.33 -2.60 7.61
N LEU A 330 -17.70 -3.70 8.02
CA LEU A 330 -17.99 -4.31 9.32
C LEU A 330 -17.70 -3.34 10.48
N ARG A 331 -16.57 -2.63 10.41
CA ARG A 331 -16.11 -1.74 11.49
C ARG A 331 -16.81 -0.39 11.51
N GLY A 332 -17.08 0.19 10.34
CA GLY A 332 -17.55 1.57 10.18
C GLY A 332 -18.74 1.76 9.26
N GLY A 333 -19.34 0.70 8.72
CA GLY A 333 -20.48 0.76 7.81
C GLY A 333 -20.13 1.44 6.48
N VAL A 334 -21.13 2.05 5.85
CA VAL A 334 -20.93 2.88 4.65
C VAL A 334 -19.95 4.01 4.94
N VAL A 335 -20.00 4.62 6.13
CA VAL A 335 -19.05 5.67 6.54
C VAL A 335 -17.62 5.13 6.53
N GLY A 336 -17.40 3.89 6.96
CA GLY A 336 -16.11 3.22 6.92
C GLY A 336 -15.56 3.04 5.51
N ILE A 337 -16.40 2.66 4.54
CA ILE A 337 -16.02 2.57 3.12
C ILE A 337 -15.64 3.95 2.57
N ILE A 338 -16.41 5.00 2.89
CA ILE A 338 -16.12 6.37 2.48
C ILE A 338 -14.79 6.85 3.07
N LEU A 339 -14.54 6.60 4.35
CA LEU A 339 -13.27 6.94 5.02
C LEU A 339 -12.09 6.18 4.40
N ALA A 340 -12.29 4.93 4.01
CA ALA A 340 -11.27 4.16 3.30
C ALA A 340 -10.95 4.75 1.91
N GLY A 341 -11.96 5.18 1.15
CA GLY A 341 -11.76 5.91 -0.11
C GLY A 341 -11.05 7.25 0.09
N ALA A 342 -11.47 8.01 1.10
CA ALA A 342 -10.83 9.27 1.49
C ALA A 342 -9.36 9.06 1.90
N GLN A 343 -9.04 7.95 2.58
CA GLN A 343 -7.68 7.61 2.96
C GLN A 343 -6.75 7.49 1.75
N TYR A 344 -7.19 6.80 0.69
CA TYR A 344 -6.42 6.71 -0.56
C TYR A 344 -6.26 8.08 -1.24
N VAL A 345 -7.26 8.94 -1.22
CA VAL A 345 -7.12 10.32 -1.73
C VAL A 345 -6.08 11.11 -0.92
N PHE A 346 -6.09 10.98 0.41
CA PHE A 346 -5.12 11.65 1.29
C PHE A 346 -3.68 11.19 1.03
N MET A 347 -3.47 9.88 0.83
CA MET A 347 -2.17 9.32 0.48
C MET A 347 -1.69 9.74 -0.93
N ALA A 348 -2.61 9.94 -1.88
CA ALA A 348 -2.28 10.34 -3.25
C ALA A 348 -1.74 11.78 -3.36
N ARG A 349 -2.23 12.71 -2.54
CA ARG A 349 -1.90 14.15 -2.61
C ARG A 349 -0.40 14.46 -2.55
N PRO A 350 0.38 13.99 -1.54
CA PRO A 350 1.81 14.27 -1.52
C PRO A 350 2.55 13.64 -2.71
N LEU A 351 2.17 12.44 -3.13
CA LEU A 351 2.78 11.74 -4.27
C LEU A 351 2.59 12.52 -5.57
N GLN A 352 1.36 12.99 -5.80
CA GLN A 352 1.01 13.84 -6.94
C GLN A 352 1.78 15.16 -6.91
N LYS A 353 1.88 15.82 -5.75
CA LYS A 353 2.64 17.07 -5.61
C LYS A 353 4.10 16.86 -6.00
N LEU A 354 4.72 15.74 -5.60
CA LEU A 354 6.09 15.40 -5.99
C LEU A 354 6.20 15.12 -7.50
N ALA A 355 5.23 14.39 -8.07
CA ALA A 355 5.19 14.05 -9.48
C ALA A 355 4.94 15.25 -10.41
N LEU A 356 4.49 16.40 -9.87
CA LEU A 356 4.32 17.65 -10.62
C LEU A 356 5.53 18.60 -10.47
N THR A 357 6.59 18.18 -9.78
CA THR A 357 7.80 19.01 -9.63
C THR A 357 8.58 19.14 -10.94
N ALA A 358 9.32 20.25 -11.06
CA ALA A 358 10.20 20.49 -12.20
C ALA A 358 11.44 19.60 -12.19
N ASP A 359 11.90 19.16 -11.01
CA ASP A 359 13.04 18.24 -10.87
C ASP A 359 12.69 16.86 -11.45
N PRO A 360 13.37 16.41 -12.53
CA PRO A 360 13.05 15.13 -13.17
C PRO A 360 13.16 13.93 -12.23
N LYS A 361 14.09 13.94 -11.26
CA LYS A 361 14.29 12.83 -10.33
C LYS A 361 13.15 12.74 -9.32
N LEU A 362 12.78 13.89 -8.75
CA LEU A 362 11.64 13.95 -7.83
C LEU A 362 10.33 13.66 -8.54
N ARG A 363 10.17 14.13 -9.78
CA ARG A 363 9.02 13.79 -10.62
C ARG A 363 8.90 12.27 -10.84
N LEU A 364 10.00 11.60 -11.19
CA LEU A 364 10.02 10.15 -11.37
C LEU A 364 9.72 9.41 -10.06
N LEU A 365 10.26 9.89 -8.92
CA LEU A 365 9.99 9.35 -7.60
C LEU A 365 8.50 9.46 -7.22
N GLY A 366 7.88 10.63 -7.50
CA GLY A 366 6.45 10.84 -7.29
C GLY A 366 5.60 9.89 -8.14
N ARG A 367 5.98 9.70 -9.42
CA ARG A 367 5.32 8.73 -10.31
C ARG A 367 5.45 7.29 -9.82
N MET A 368 6.63 6.88 -9.37
CA MET A 368 6.83 5.58 -8.75
C MET A 368 5.91 5.41 -7.53
N GLY A 369 5.85 6.42 -6.65
CA GLY A 369 4.94 6.42 -5.51
C GLY A 369 3.47 6.29 -5.89
N MET A 370 3.02 6.98 -6.96
CA MET A 370 1.67 6.84 -7.49
C MET A 370 1.38 5.43 -8.03
N GLY A 371 2.36 4.79 -8.66
CA GLY A 371 2.24 3.39 -9.08
C GLY A 371 2.11 2.43 -7.89
N ILE A 372 2.93 2.60 -6.84
CA ILE A 372 2.83 1.84 -5.58
C ILE A 372 1.45 2.01 -4.97
N HIS A 373 0.99 3.26 -4.88
CA HIS A 373 -0.31 3.62 -4.32
C HIS A 373 -1.48 3.01 -5.10
N LEU A 374 -1.46 3.05 -6.44
CA LEU A 374 -2.51 2.43 -7.23
C LEU A 374 -2.47 0.89 -7.11
N GLY A 375 -1.28 0.30 -7.01
CA GLY A 375 -1.11 -1.12 -6.70
C GLY A 375 -1.80 -1.51 -5.39
N LEU A 376 -1.69 -0.68 -4.34
CA LEU A 376 -2.41 -0.89 -3.08
C LEU A 376 -3.93 -0.81 -3.20
N ILE A 377 -4.45 0.03 -4.09
CA ILE A 377 -5.90 0.12 -4.36
C ILE A 377 -6.35 -1.16 -5.06
N VAL A 378 -5.68 -1.54 -6.15
CA VAL A 378 -6.01 -2.76 -6.92
C VAL A 378 -5.88 -4.04 -6.10
N ALA A 379 -5.02 -4.04 -5.08
CA ALA A 379 -4.84 -5.17 -4.16
C ALA A 379 -5.88 -5.26 -3.03
N ILE A 380 -6.81 -4.30 -2.91
CA ILE A 380 -7.90 -4.26 -1.90
C ILE A 380 -8.64 -5.60 -1.76
N PRO A 381 -9.18 -6.20 -2.84
CA PRO A 381 -10.04 -7.38 -2.71
C PRO A 381 -9.26 -8.67 -2.50
N ALA A 382 -7.97 -8.68 -2.85
CA ALA A 382 -7.14 -9.87 -2.74
C ALA A 382 -6.38 -9.95 -1.40
N THR A 383 -5.95 -8.81 -0.88
CA THR A 383 -4.98 -8.75 0.22
C THR A 383 -5.20 -7.58 1.19
N THR A 384 -6.40 -7.00 1.25
CA THR A 384 -6.78 -5.86 2.12
C THR A 384 -6.06 -4.53 1.89
N GLY A 385 -5.38 -4.35 0.76
CA GLY A 385 -4.79 -3.06 0.37
C GLY A 385 -3.81 -2.52 1.43
N PHE A 386 -4.04 -1.32 1.96
CA PHE A 386 -3.14 -0.74 2.99
C PHE A 386 -3.32 -1.35 4.38
N LEU A 387 -4.42 -2.07 4.65
CA LEU A 387 -4.63 -2.80 5.91
C LEU A 387 -3.96 -4.18 5.91
N ASN A 388 -3.28 -4.54 4.83
CA ASN A 388 -2.63 -5.83 4.68
C ASN A 388 -1.71 -6.12 5.87
N GLN A 389 -1.99 -7.25 6.51
CA GLN A 389 -1.24 -7.71 7.67
C GLN A 389 0.16 -8.24 7.32
N THR A 390 0.46 -8.39 6.02
CA THR A 390 1.70 -8.90 5.45
C THR A 390 2.56 -7.78 4.82
N GLU A 391 3.62 -8.16 4.10
CA GLU A 391 4.64 -7.27 3.53
C GLU A 391 4.12 -6.16 2.64
N LEU A 392 3.03 -6.39 1.88
CA LEU A 392 2.54 -5.39 0.93
C LEU A 392 2.17 -4.08 1.65
N GLY A 393 1.48 -4.20 2.78
CA GLY A 393 1.10 -3.05 3.60
C GLY A 393 2.33 -2.37 4.18
N ALA A 394 3.21 -3.13 4.83
CA ALA A 394 4.41 -2.59 5.47
C ALA A 394 5.32 -1.88 4.47
N SER A 395 5.65 -2.53 3.36
CA SER A 395 6.60 -2.00 2.37
C SER A 395 6.06 -0.82 1.57
N ALA A 396 4.86 -0.95 1.01
CA ALA A 396 4.26 0.10 0.19
C ALA A 396 3.94 1.34 1.04
N VAL A 397 3.36 1.16 2.22
CA VAL A 397 2.99 2.29 3.10
C VAL A 397 4.23 2.98 3.65
N THR A 398 5.26 2.23 4.06
CA THR A 398 6.54 2.82 4.48
C THR A 398 7.17 3.63 3.34
N MET A 399 7.14 3.10 2.11
CA MET A 399 7.65 3.83 0.95
C MET A 399 6.84 5.10 0.65
N ILE A 400 5.50 5.04 0.73
CA ILE A 400 4.63 6.21 0.58
C ILE A 400 4.95 7.27 1.64
N GLY A 401 5.16 6.86 2.90
CA GLY A 401 5.59 7.75 3.98
C GLY A 401 6.91 8.45 3.67
N ALA A 402 7.91 7.70 3.20
CA ALA A 402 9.21 8.25 2.79
C ALA A 402 9.08 9.26 1.62
N ILE A 403 8.33 8.90 0.57
CA ILE A 403 8.11 9.79 -0.58
C ILE A 403 7.33 11.05 -0.16
N ALA A 404 6.34 10.92 0.71
CA ALA A 404 5.58 12.06 1.21
C ALA A 404 6.45 13.03 2.02
N ALA A 405 7.40 12.52 2.81
CA ALA A 405 8.34 13.35 3.55
C ALA A 405 9.28 14.16 2.64
N CYS A 406 9.65 13.64 1.46
CA CYS A 406 10.44 14.39 0.47
C CYS A 406 9.77 15.72 0.07
N VAL A 407 8.44 15.74 -0.07
CA VAL A 407 7.67 16.94 -0.40
C VAL A 407 7.80 18.01 0.68
N ALA A 408 7.70 17.59 1.95
CA ALA A 408 7.81 18.48 3.09
C ALA A 408 9.24 19.06 3.20
N LEU A 409 10.26 18.22 3.03
CA LEU A 409 11.66 18.62 3.07
C LEU A 409 12.02 19.58 1.92
N GLN A 410 11.50 19.34 0.72
CA GLN A 410 11.69 20.23 -0.43
C GLN A 410 11.06 21.61 -0.17
N SER A 411 9.82 21.63 0.32
CA SER A 411 9.11 22.88 0.64
C SER A 411 9.85 23.69 1.71
N ALA A 412 10.37 23.03 2.74
CA ALA A 412 11.17 23.67 3.79
C ALA A 412 12.51 24.23 3.25
N SER A 413 13.16 23.51 2.33
CA SER A 413 14.42 23.94 1.71
C SER A 413 14.22 25.18 0.84
N GLN A 414 13.13 25.22 0.07
CA GLN A 414 12.75 26.38 -0.75
C GLN A 414 12.41 27.61 0.11
N ALA A 415 11.67 27.43 1.21
CA ALA A 415 11.35 28.52 2.13
C ALA A 415 12.60 29.12 2.79
N ARG A 416 13.57 28.29 3.19
CA ARG A 416 14.86 28.76 3.72
C ARG A 416 15.67 29.50 2.68
N ALA A 417 15.72 29.00 1.44
CA ALA A 417 16.42 29.69 0.35
C ALA A 417 15.81 31.07 0.06
N ALA A 418 14.49 31.21 0.13
CA ALA A 418 13.79 32.48 -0.04
C ALA A 418 14.06 33.49 1.10
N GLN A 419 14.27 33.01 2.33
CA GLN A 419 14.64 33.86 3.47
C GLN A 419 16.10 34.33 3.45
N VAL A 420 17.01 33.50 2.92
CA VAL A 420 18.45 33.83 2.83
C VAL A 420 18.78 34.63 1.57
N ALA A 421 17.94 34.58 0.53
CA ALA A 421 18.10 35.44 -0.63
C ALA A 421 18.15 36.90 -0.16
N PRO A 422 19.29 37.59 -0.34
CA PRO A 422 19.44 38.95 0.19
C PRO A 422 18.27 39.75 -0.36
N GLN A 423 17.55 40.44 0.54
CA GLN A 423 16.63 41.50 0.14
C GLN A 423 17.50 42.48 -0.66
N ARG A 424 17.58 42.28 -1.98
CA ARG A 424 18.08 43.28 -2.91
C ARG A 424 17.12 44.41 -2.69
N ARG A 425 17.48 45.33 -1.78
CA ARG A 425 16.81 46.62 -1.64
C ARG A 425 16.65 47.09 -3.08
N PRO A 426 15.43 47.37 -3.56
CA PRO A 426 15.25 47.85 -4.92
C PRO A 426 16.24 48.99 -5.05
N GLY A 427 17.30 48.74 -5.82
CA GLY A 427 18.38 49.70 -5.93
C GLY A 427 17.70 50.95 -6.38
N LYS A 428 17.82 52.05 -5.61
CA LYS A 428 17.35 53.36 -6.03
C LYS A 428 17.74 53.48 -7.50
N LEU A 429 16.75 53.43 -8.38
CA LEU A 429 16.95 53.60 -9.82
C LEU A 429 17.71 54.91 -9.93
N ARG A 430 19.02 54.84 -10.16
CA ARG A 430 19.78 56.04 -10.48
C ARG A 430 19.13 56.54 -11.76
N PRO A 431 18.55 57.74 -11.79
CA PRO A 431 17.96 58.27 -13.01
C PRO A 431 19.02 58.17 -14.10
N ALA A 432 18.70 57.46 -15.17
CA ALA A 432 19.52 57.38 -16.34
C ALA A 432 19.67 58.81 -16.87
N PHE A 433 20.82 59.43 -16.63
CA PHE A 433 21.19 60.68 -17.26
C PHE A 433 21.25 60.39 -18.77
N LEU A 434 20.22 60.86 -19.47
CA LEU A 434 20.19 61.04 -20.91
C LEU A 434 21.33 61.99 -21.30
N SER A 435 22.51 61.45 -21.65
CA SER A 435 23.50 62.21 -22.40
C SER A 435 23.09 62.19 -23.86
N ALA A 436 22.37 63.22 -24.29
CA ALA A 436 22.25 63.59 -25.69
C ALA A 436 23.66 63.81 -26.25
N ARG A 437 24.10 62.94 -27.18
CA ARG A 437 25.23 63.22 -28.06
C ARG A 437 24.68 63.69 -29.39
N ASN A 438 24.73 65.00 -29.61
CA ASN A 438 24.88 65.57 -30.93
C ASN A 438 26.27 65.21 -31.45
N ARG A 439 26.33 64.48 -32.57
CA ARG A 439 27.24 64.71 -33.70
C ARG A 439 26.86 63.79 -34.86
#